data_AF-A0A7J7XC27-F1
#
_entry.id   AF-A0A7J7XC27-F1
#
_cell.length_a   1.000
_cell.length_b   1.000
_cell.length_c   1.000
_cell.angle_alpha   90.00
_cell.angle_beta   90.00
_cell.angle_gamma   90.00
#
_symmetry.space_group_name_H-M   'P 1'
#
loop_
_entity.id
_entity.type
_entity.pdbx_description
1 polymer ?
#
loop_
_entity_poly.entity_id
_entity_poly.type
_entity_poly.pdbx_seq_one_letter_code
_entity_poly.pdbx_strand_id
1 'polypeptide(L)'
;MGSKAKKRVVLPTRPAPPTTEQILEDVRGAPAEDPVFTALAPEGRGSPGPAGLQGRDRPKTPATRCAVDSSWKAENPEAQREQLYQQSRAYVAANQRLRQAGDELRQRCEDLWQAGQELEQDVVQVKQVALSGASTTFSG
;
A
#
# COMPACT_ATOMS: atom_id res chain seq x y z
N MET A 1 -54.90 27.38 4.96
CA MET A 1 -53.45 27.58 4.68
C MET A 1 -52.66 26.77 5.70
N GLY A 2 -52.21 25.56 5.36
CA GLY A 2 -51.58 24.63 6.32
C GLY A 2 -50.05 24.67 6.24
N SER A 3 -49.38 25.08 7.32
CA SER A 3 -47.92 25.10 7.42
C SER A 3 -47.39 23.70 7.74
N LYS A 4 -46.64 23.07 6.82
CA LYS A 4 -45.97 21.79 7.09
C LYS A 4 -44.68 22.01 7.87
N ALA A 5 -44.64 21.51 9.10
CA ALA A 5 -43.44 21.47 9.93
C ALA A 5 -42.42 20.49 9.34
N LYS A 6 -41.22 21.00 9.00
CA LYS A 6 -40.09 20.19 8.52
C LYS A 6 -39.49 19.43 9.70
N LYS A 7 -39.71 18.11 9.75
CA LYS A 7 -39.05 17.22 10.71
C LYS A 7 -37.54 17.21 10.42
N ARG A 8 -36.75 17.82 11.31
CA ARG A 8 -35.30 17.73 11.27
C ARG A 8 -34.94 16.29 11.62
N VAL A 9 -34.28 15.59 10.68
CA VAL A 9 -33.63 14.31 10.96
C VAL A 9 -32.53 14.60 11.96
N VAL A 10 -32.76 14.22 13.22
CA VAL A 10 -31.76 14.32 14.28
C VAL A 10 -30.82 13.13 14.09
N LEU A 11 -29.60 13.41 13.66
CA LEU A 11 -28.56 12.39 13.59
C LEU A 11 -28.28 11.86 15.01
N PRO A 12 -28.07 10.55 15.18
CA PRO A 12 -27.62 10.01 16.45
C PRO A 12 -26.38 10.78 16.93
N THR A 13 -26.37 11.17 18.20
CA THR A 13 -25.22 11.87 18.75
C THR A 13 -24.03 10.92 18.79
N ARG A 14 -22.85 11.43 18.40
CA ARG A 14 -21.60 10.68 18.53
C ARG A 14 -21.37 10.34 20.01
N PRO A 15 -20.92 9.10 20.34
CA PRO A 15 -20.53 8.79 21.70
C PRO A 15 -19.41 9.74 22.17
N ALA A 16 -19.34 9.94 23.48
CA ALA A 16 -18.22 10.66 24.09
C ALA A 16 -16.91 9.94 23.73
N PRO A 17 -15.81 10.68 23.48
CA PRO A 17 -14.50 10.05 23.29
C PRO A 17 -14.10 9.27 24.55
N PRO A 18 -13.30 8.21 24.41
CA PRO A 18 -12.83 7.42 25.56
C PRO A 18 -12.01 8.29 26.52
N THR A 19 -12.03 7.91 27.80
CA THR A 19 -11.21 8.58 28.82
C THR A 19 -9.76 8.14 28.73
N THR A 20 -8.85 8.96 29.24
CA THR A 20 -7.42 8.62 29.31
C THR A 20 -7.18 7.29 30.02
N GLU A 21 -7.95 7.01 31.08
CA GLU A 21 -7.84 5.76 31.84
C GLU A 21 -8.15 4.53 30.99
N GLN A 22 -9.18 4.59 30.14
CA GLN A 22 -9.57 3.51 29.24
C GLN A 22 -8.47 3.25 28.19
N ILE A 23 -7.91 4.32 27.63
CA ILE A 23 -6.81 4.22 26.67
C ILE A 23 -5.58 3.55 27.31
N LEU A 24 -5.26 3.93 28.56
CA LEU A 24 -4.12 3.36 29.27
C LEU A 24 -4.36 1.89 29.67
N GLU A 25 -5.60 1.49 29.92
CA GLU A 25 -5.97 0.10 30.15
C GLU A 25 -5.78 -0.74 28.89
N ASP A 26 -6.26 -0.27 27.74
CA ASP A 26 -6.07 -0.93 26.45
C ASP A 26 -4.58 -1.08 26.10
N VAL A 27 -3.77 -0.02 26.33
CA VAL A 27 -2.32 -0.06 26.10
C VAL A 27 -1.62 -1.06 27.02
N ARG A 28 -2.06 -1.19 28.28
CA ARG A 28 -1.50 -2.18 29.22
C ARG A 28 -1.94 -3.62 28.92
N GLY A 29 -3.12 -3.79 28.33
CA GLY A 29 -3.65 -5.09 27.93
C GLY A 29 -3.15 -5.59 26.57
N ALA A 30 -2.56 -4.72 25.76
CA ALA A 30 -2.02 -5.08 24.45
C ALA A 30 -0.85 -6.08 24.58
N PRO A 31 -0.79 -7.12 23.73
CA PRO A 31 0.32 -8.07 23.73
C PRO A 31 1.62 -7.38 23.31
N ALA A 32 2.76 -7.90 23.79
CA ALA A 32 4.07 -7.33 23.49
C ALA A 32 4.41 -7.42 21.99
N GLU A 33 3.79 -8.34 21.27
CA GLU A 33 3.94 -8.58 19.83
C GLU A 33 2.90 -7.82 18.99
N ASP A 34 2.09 -6.93 19.59
CA ASP A 34 1.11 -6.15 18.83
C ASP A 34 1.83 -5.33 17.75
N PRO A 35 1.51 -5.53 16.46
CA PRO A 35 2.15 -4.81 15.36
C PRO A 35 1.99 -3.29 15.47
N VAL A 36 0.90 -2.80 16.06
CA VAL A 36 0.63 -1.36 16.25
C VAL A 36 1.66 -0.72 17.18
N PHE A 37 2.14 -1.46 18.18
CA PHE A 37 3.10 -0.99 19.18
C PHE A 37 4.54 -1.44 18.91
N THR A 38 4.73 -2.58 18.24
CA THR A 38 6.04 -3.14 17.88
C THR A 38 6.71 -2.37 16.74
N ALA A 39 5.93 -1.88 15.76
CA ALA A 39 6.47 -1.08 14.64
C ALA A 39 7.10 0.26 15.09
N LEU A 40 6.79 0.70 16.30
CA LEU A 40 7.30 1.94 16.90
C LEU A 40 8.48 1.69 17.87
N ALA A 41 8.80 0.43 18.16
CA ALA A 41 10.01 0.11 18.91
C ALA A 41 11.23 0.48 18.05
N PRO A 42 12.16 1.32 18.55
CA PRO A 42 13.38 1.58 17.82
C PRO A 42 14.15 0.27 17.73
N GLU A 43 14.27 -0.28 16.52
CA GLU A 43 15.09 -1.44 16.15
C GLU A 43 16.56 -1.15 16.51
N GLY A 44 16.89 -1.33 17.79
CA GLY A 44 18.22 -1.22 18.34
C GLY A 44 18.94 -2.55 18.19
N ARG A 45 19.53 -2.77 17.01
CA ARG A 45 20.59 -3.76 16.71
C ARG A 45 20.26 -5.24 16.95
N GLY A 46 20.43 -5.99 15.87
CA GLY A 46 21.16 -7.26 15.94
C GLY A 46 20.27 -8.49 15.88
N SER A 47 20.20 -9.05 14.67
CA SER A 47 19.95 -10.46 14.44
C SER A 47 20.71 -11.33 15.48
N PRO A 48 20.05 -12.28 16.17
CA PRO A 48 20.75 -13.20 17.07
C PRO A 48 21.41 -14.31 16.24
N GLY A 49 22.65 -14.09 15.83
CA GLY A 49 23.57 -15.18 15.50
C GLY A 49 24.06 -15.85 16.80
N PRO A 50 24.16 -17.19 16.87
CA PRO A 50 24.58 -17.86 18.09
C PRO A 50 26.11 -17.85 18.25
N ALA A 51 26.53 -17.97 19.50
CA ALA A 51 27.89 -18.25 19.98
C ALA A 51 28.83 -17.04 20.22
N GLY A 52 29.15 -16.84 21.50
CA GLY A 52 30.22 -15.93 21.93
C GLY A 52 30.14 -15.58 23.42
N LEU A 53 30.48 -16.52 24.29
CA LEU A 53 30.68 -16.31 25.73
C LEU A 53 31.88 -15.38 25.99
N GLN A 54 31.67 -14.17 26.51
CA GLN A 54 32.63 -13.39 27.33
C GLN A 54 31.89 -12.14 27.83
N GLY A 55 31.83 -11.80 29.12
CA GLY A 55 32.90 -11.84 30.11
C GLY A 55 33.12 -10.39 30.56
N ARG A 56 32.47 -10.03 31.68
CA ARG A 56 32.77 -8.95 32.65
C ARG A 56 33.63 -7.76 32.18
N ASP A 57 33.07 -6.55 32.22
CA ASP A 57 33.33 -5.61 33.33
C ASP A 57 32.53 -4.31 33.16
N ARG A 58 31.91 -3.89 34.28
CA ARG A 58 31.03 -2.73 34.40
C ARG A 58 31.78 -1.61 35.13
N PRO A 59 32.04 -0.44 34.53
CA PRO A 59 32.36 0.74 35.31
C PRO A 59 31.05 1.36 35.82
N LYS A 60 30.93 1.46 37.15
CA LYS A 60 29.95 2.34 37.81
C LYS A 60 30.48 3.78 37.73
N THR A 61 29.74 4.69 37.11
CA THR A 61 29.87 6.14 37.36
C THR A 61 28.53 6.69 37.84
N PRO A 62 28.54 7.66 38.77
CA PRO A 62 27.35 8.10 39.48
C PRO A 62 26.48 9.02 38.64
N ALA A 63 25.18 8.92 38.90
CA ALA A 63 24.11 9.72 38.31
C ALA A 63 24.42 11.23 38.33
N THR A 64 24.62 11.80 37.15
CA THR A 64 24.33 13.21 36.91
C THR A 64 22.91 13.29 36.38
N ARG A 65 22.01 13.73 37.27
CA ARG A 65 20.71 14.30 36.92
C ARG A 65 20.93 15.38 35.87
N CYS A 66 20.36 15.17 34.68
CA CYS A 66 19.78 16.20 33.82
C CYS A 66 18.82 15.49 32.84
N ALA A 67 17.76 14.90 33.38
CA ALA A 67 16.52 14.74 32.63
C ALA A 67 15.67 15.96 32.97
N VAL A 68 15.71 16.98 32.12
CA VAL A 68 14.55 17.69 31.60
C VAL A 68 15.09 18.78 30.68
N ASP A 69 15.16 18.50 29.39
CA ASP A 69 15.11 19.51 28.32
C ASP A 69 14.76 18.85 26.98
N SER A 70 14.04 17.72 27.01
CA SER A 70 13.34 17.21 25.83
C SER A 70 12.06 18.02 25.53
N SER A 71 11.90 19.20 26.16
CA SER A 71 10.73 20.08 26.13
C SER A 71 10.53 20.84 24.81
N TRP A 72 11.20 20.47 23.73
CA TRP A 72 10.98 21.09 22.41
C TRP A 72 11.18 20.12 21.25
N LYS A 73 10.91 18.82 21.42
CA LYS A 73 10.55 17.99 20.26
C LYS A 73 9.16 18.40 19.74
N ALA A 74 8.99 19.69 19.47
CA ALA A 74 8.06 20.17 18.48
C ALA A 74 8.50 19.48 17.19
N GLU A 75 7.77 18.44 16.80
CA GLU A 75 7.78 18.00 15.42
C GLU A 75 7.71 19.26 14.57
N ASN A 76 8.76 19.55 13.82
CA ASN A 76 8.81 20.77 13.03
C ASN A 76 7.65 20.68 12.04
N PRO A 77 6.59 21.50 12.18
CA PRO A 77 5.43 21.40 11.32
C PRO A 77 5.79 21.69 9.86
N GLU A 78 6.88 22.40 9.61
CA GLU A 78 7.43 22.62 8.28
C GLU A 78 8.03 21.34 7.68
N ALA A 79 8.79 20.58 8.47
CA ALA A 79 9.34 19.28 8.03
C ALA A 79 8.23 18.27 7.73
N GLN A 80 7.17 18.25 8.54
CA GLN A 80 6.00 17.40 8.29
C GLN A 80 5.26 17.79 7.00
N ARG A 81 5.10 19.11 6.73
CA ARG A 81 4.47 19.60 5.51
C ARG A 81 5.30 19.28 4.27
N GLU A 82 6.62 19.45 4.34
CA GLU A 82 7.53 19.09 3.26
C GLU A 82 7.46 17.59 2.97
N GLN A 83 7.45 16.74 4.00
CA GLN A 83 7.30 15.30 3.84
C GLN A 83 5.99 14.93 3.13
N LEU A 84 4.87 15.54 3.51
CA LEU A 84 3.57 15.30 2.86
C LEU A 84 3.58 15.76 1.39
N TYR A 85 4.23 16.87 1.09
CA TYR A 85 4.41 17.33 -0.29
C TYR A 85 5.21 16.34 -1.12
N GLN A 86 6.34 15.85 -0.59
CA GLN A 86 7.15 14.83 -1.26
C GLN A 86 6.38 13.53 -1.46
N GLN A 87 5.59 13.10 -0.47
CA GLN A 87 4.71 11.93 -0.58
C GLN A 87 3.66 12.12 -1.69
N SER A 88 3.00 13.28 -1.74
CA SER A 88 2.04 13.61 -2.81
C SER A 88 2.69 13.56 -4.19
N ARG A 89 3.90 14.12 -4.34
CA ARG A 89 4.65 14.07 -5.59
C ARG A 89 5.02 12.65 -6.00
N ALA A 90 5.51 11.85 -5.08
CA ALA A 90 5.86 10.46 -5.33
C ALA A 90 4.63 9.66 -5.77
N TYR A 91 3.49 9.86 -5.11
CA TYR A 91 2.22 9.26 -5.50
C TYR A 91 1.80 9.66 -6.92
N VAL A 92 1.83 10.95 -7.25
CA VAL A 92 1.48 11.42 -8.60
C VAL A 92 2.39 10.80 -9.67
N ALA A 93 3.70 10.74 -9.43
CA ALA A 93 4.64 10.12 -10.35
C ALA A 93 4.36 8.62 -10.54
N ALA A 94 4.08 7.90 -9.45
CA ALA A 94 3.72 6.48 -9.52
C ALA A 94 2.43 6.26 -10.33
N ASN A 95 1.41 7.08 -10.11
CA ASN A 95 0.15 6.99 -10.84
C ASN A 95 0.32 7.30 -12.33
N GLN A 96 1.18 8.26 -12.68
CA GLN A 96 1.50 8.54 -14.08
C GLN A 96 2.14 7.32 -14.77
N ARG A 97 3.07 6.64 -14.09
CA ARG A 97 3.68 5.41 -14.61
C ARG A 97 2.64 4.30 -14.79
N LEU A 98 1.73 4.13 -13.84
CA LEU A 98 0.65 3.13 -13.94
C LEU A 98 -0.27 3.42 -15.14
N ARG A 99 -0.59 4.70 -15.39
CA ARG A 99 -1.40 5.08 -16.54
C ARG A 99 -0.68 4.75 -17.85
N GLN A 100 0.59 5.12 -17.97
CA GLN A 100 1.42 4.79 -19.14
C GLN A 100 1.49 3.28 -19.38
N ALA A 101 1.77 2.49 -18.34
CA ALA A 101 1.80 1.03 -18.45
C ALA A 101 0.42 0.45 -18.85
N GLY A 102 -0.66 1.04 -18.34
CA GLY A 102 -2.02 0.67 -18.73
C GLY A 102 -2.35 0.99 -20.19
N ASP A 103 -1.88 2.14 -20.69
CA ASP A 103 -2.01 2.51 -22.10
C ASP A 103 -1.22 1.56 -23.00
N GLU A 104 0.03 1.24 -22.63
CA GLU A 104 0.87 0.28 -23.35
C GLU A 104 0.25 -1.12 -23.38
N LEU A 105 -0.32 -1.57 -22.25
CA LEU A 105 -1.00 -2.87 -22.19
C LEU A 105 -2.24 -2.89 -23.10
N ARG A 106 -3.02 -1.81 -23.12
CA ARG A 106 -4.16 -1.69 -24.04
C ARG A 106 -3.72 -1.81 -25.50
N GLN A 107 -2.67 -1.10 -25.88
CA GLN A 107 -2.12 -1.17 -27.24
C GLN A 107 -1.73 -2.60 -27.60
N ARG A 108 -0.99 -3.31 -26.72
CA ARG A 108 -0.58 -4.69 -26.97
C ARG A 108 -1.77 -5.64 -27.09
N CYS A 109 -2.83 -5.44 -26.32
CA CYS A 109 -4.05 -6.23 -26.45
C CYS A 109 -4.72 -6.00 -27.82
N GLU A 110 -4.75 -4.77 -28.31
CA GLU A 110 -5.27 -4.45 -29.65
C GLU A 110 -4.44 -5.10 -30.75
N ASP A 111 -3.11 -5.01 -30.67
CA ASP A 111 -2.19 -5.64 -31.63
C ASP A 111 -2.39 -7.17 -31.66
N LEU A 112 -2.49 -7.80 -30.48
CA LEU A 112 -2.77 -9.23 -30.38
C LEU A 112 -4.14 -9.61 -30.94
N TRP A 113 -5.15 -8.77 -30.74
CA TRP A 113 -6.48 -9.00 -31.29
C TRP A 113 -6.46 -8.93 -32.82
N GLN A 114 -5.77 -7.95 -33.40
CA GLN A 114 -5.59 -7.82 -34.84
C GLN A 114 -4.84 -9.02 -35.43
N ALA A 115 -3.70 -9.40 -34.83
CA ALA A 115 -2.94 -10.56 -35.25
C ALA A 115 -3.75 -11.87 -35.15
N GLY A 116 -4.62 -11.98 -34.14
CA GLY A 116 -5.54 -13.10 -34.01
C GLY A 116 -6.55 -13.18 -35.16
N GLN A 117 -7.10 -12.05 -35.58
CA GLN A 117 -8.02 -12.01 -36.73
C GLN A 117 -7.34 -12.34 -38.06
N GLU A 118 -6.12 -11.83 -38.27
CA GLU A 118 -5.32 -12.13 -39.45
C GLU A 118 -5.05 -13.64 -39.53
N LEU A 119 -4.61 -14.23 -38.41
CA LEU A 119 -4.39 -15.67 -38.34
C LEU A 119 -5.67 -16.48 -38.64
N GLU A 120 -6.82 -16.04 -38.14
CA GLU A 120 -8.10 -16.73 -38.43
C GLU A 120 -8.43 -16.68 -39.92
N GLN A 121 -8.21 -15.54 -40.58
CA GLN A 121 -8.38 -15.40 -42.04
C GLN A 121 -7.43 -16.31 -42.81
N ASP A 122 -6.16 -16.35 -42.43
CA ASP A 122 -5.15 -17.23 -43.04
C ASP A 122 -5.54 -18.70 -42.92
N VAL A 123 -6.01 -19.12 -41.75
CA VAL A 123 -6.49 -20.49 -41.52
C VAL A 123 -7.70 -20.80 -42.40
N VAL A 124 -8.64 -19.87 -42.56
CA VAL A 124 -9.79 -20.03 -43.46
C VAL A 124 -9.32 -20.16 -44.91
N GLN A 125 -8.36 -19.35 -45.35
CA GLN A 125 -7.83 -19.39 -46.71
C GLN A 125 -7.10 -20.71 -46.98
N VAL A 126 -6.25 -21.17 -46.06
CA VAL A 126 -5.56 -22.47 -46.17
C VAL A 126 -6.56 -23.62 -46.25
N LYS A 127 -7.62 -23.59 -45.43
CA LYS A 127 -8.70 -24.60 -45.50
C LYS A 127 -9.37 -24.62 -46.87
N GLN A 128 -9.68 -23.46 -47.45
CA GLN A 128 -10.30 -23.37 -48.77
C GLN A 128 -9.37 -23.93 -49.86
N VAL A 129 -8.08 -23.54 -49.85
CA VAL A 129 -7.09 -24.05 -50.81
C VAL A 129 -6.94 -25.56 -50.70
N ALA A 130 -6.90 -26.12 -49.49
CA ALA A 130 -6.82 -27.56 -49.29
C ALA A 130 -8.06 -28.30 -49.83
N LEU A 131 -9.26 -27.76 -49.62
CA LEU A 131 -10.51 -28.35 -50.13
C LEU A 131 -10.63 -28.25 -51.67
N SER A 132 -10.23 -27.12 -52.25
CA SER A 132 -10.21 -26.93 -53.71
C SER A 132 -9.13 -27.76 -54.41
N GLY A 133 -7.94 -27.89 -53.81
CA GLY A 133 -6.85 -28.72 -54.33
C GLY A 133 -7.14 -30.23 -54.28
N ALA A 134 -7.92 -30.69 -53.30
CA ALA A 134 -8.41 -32.08 -53.27
C ALA A 134 -9.40 -32.38 -54.39
N SER A 135 -10.15 -31.38 -54.87
CA SER A 135 -11.16 -31.55 -55.93
C SER A 135 -10.54 -31.63 -57.33
N THR A 136 -9.32 -31.11 -57.52
CA THR A 136 -8.63 -31.11 -58.82
C THR A 136 -7.84 -32.38 -59.10
N THR A 137 -7.56 -33.19 -58.07
CA THR A 137 -6.76 -34.43 -58.21
C THR A 137 -7.62 -35.69 -58.39
N PHE A 138 -8.95 -35.59 -58.26
CA PHE A 138 -9.89 -36.73 -58.40
C PHE A 138 -10.45 -36.93 -59.84
N SER A 139 -10.15 -36.04 -60.80
CA SER A 139 -10.72 -36.10 -62.16
C SER A 139 -9.76 -36.63 -63.25
N GLY A 140 -8.79 -37.49 -62.89
CA GLY A 140 -7.84 -38.12 -63.81
C GLY A 140 -8.05 -39.62 -63.96
#